data_AF-A0A9E4JMY4-F1
#
_entry.id   AF-A0A9E4JMY4-F1
#
_cell.length_a   1.000
_cell.length_b   1.000
_cell.length_c   1.000
_cell.angle_alpha   90.00
_cell.angle_beta   90.00
_cell.angle_gamma   90.00
#
_symmetry.space_group_name_H-M   'P 1'
#
loop_
_entity.id
_entity.type
_entity.pdbx_description
1 polymer ?
#
loop_
_entity_poly.entity_id
_entity_poly.type
_entity_poly.pdbx_seq_one_letter_code
_entity_poly.pdbx_strand_id
1 'polypeptide(L)'
;MPINILYCEGNSKSIDIRVIRQLLPKECIVHPLGGKTRSFFDSVINDRRINPNLAGIVDHDFDCRDIKPINQPLPCHHQQIQIGWAWERKEIENYLIDPIVVQRALQKQAPSSEEYQLALREAAQKISTYTAARTALSCFNFKNFWGEETKNQYFPKTYLFPRRLGKETCETKIREIVDQYKGDRIVKAEDVIDKFTNLLDLFHVNGFRFNHYLTFFSGKDLLYAMQDKLRTFGFDSSSSSPLEFFIEKIVTRMERAENVWDWLPEWQELRKLIINSSFNSEY
;
A
#
# COMPACT_ATOMS: atom_id res chain seq x y z
N MET A 1 -6.19 -23.02 -16.84
CA MET A 1 -6.37 -23.58 -15.47
C MET A 1 -6.23 -22.42 -14.49
N PRO A 2 -7.01 -22.39 -13.41
CA PRO A 2 -6.93 -21.29 -12.44
C PRO A 2 -5.56 -21.29 -11.75
N ILE A 3 -5.12 -20.11 -11.31
CA ILE A 3 -3.94 -19.96 -10.46
C ILE A 3 -4.20 -20.68 -9.14
N ASN A 4 -3.35 -21.64 -8.81
CA ASN A 4 -3.45 -22.46 -7.59
C ASN A 4 -2.41 -22.07 -6.53
N ILE A 5 -1.38 -21.31 -6.91
CA ILE A 5 -0.36 -20.76 -6.01
C ILE A 5 -0.18 -19.28 -6.31
N LEU A 6 -0.36 -18.44 -5.28
CA LEU A 6 -0.08 -17.01 -5.34
C LEU A 6 1.09 -16.67 -4.39
N TYR A 7 2.19 -16.22 -4.97
CA TYR A 7 3.31 -15.65 -4.25
C TYR A 7 3.02 -14.20 -3.87
N CYS A 8 3.26 -13.82 -2.63
CA CYS A 8 3.05 -12.45 -2.17
C CYS A 8 4.21 -11.95 -1.31
N GLU A 9 4.24 -10.64 -1.10
CA GLU A 9 5.19 -10.04 -0.18
C GLU A 9 4.89 -10.37 1.29
N GLY A 10 5.88 -10.15 2.15
CA GLY A 10 5.74 -10.22 3.59
C GLY A 10 6.13 -11.59 4.19
N ASN A 11 5.55 -11.89 5.35
CA ASN A 11 5.85 -13.08 6.14
C ASN A 11 4.55 -13.84 6.47
N SER A 12 4.65 -15.13 6.81
CA SER A 12 3.48 -16.03 7.00
C SER A 12 2.43 -15.59 8.03
N LYS A 13 2.79 -14.66 8.92
CA LYS A 13 1.90 -14.09 9.95
C LYS A 13 1.50 -12.63 9.67
N SER A 14 1.93 -12.07 8.54
CA SER A 14 1.61 -10.70 8.15
C SER A 14 0.13 -10.53 7.86
N ILE A 15 -0.31 -9.29 8.02
CA ILE A 15 -1.68 -8.88 7.75
C ILE A 15 -2.05 -9.06 6.28
N ASP A 16 -1.09 -8.80 5.38
CA ASP A 16 -1.21 -8.96 3.93
C ASP A 16 -1.73 -10.35 3.58
N ILE A 17 -1.10 -11.39 4.12
CA ILE A 17 -1.51 -12.78 3.85
C ILE A 17 -2.88 -13.08 4.41
N ARG A 18 -3.17 -12.60 5.64
CA ARG A 18 -4.48 -12.82 6.27
C ARG A 18 -5.59 -12.23 5.40
N VAL A 19 -5.38 -11.03 4.87
CA VAL A 19 -6.31 -10.34 3.98
C VAL A 19 -6.40 -11.05 2.64
N ILE A 20 -5.27 -11.29 1.94
CA ILE A 20 -5.23 -11.93 0.62
C ILE A 20 -5.98 -13.27 0.65
N ARG A 21 -5.79 -14.09 1.70
CA ARG A 21 -6.51 -15.36 1.85
C ARG A 21 -8.04 -15.23 1.86
N GLN A 22 -8.59 -14.12 2.33
CA GLN A 22 -10.04 -13.88 2.30
C GLN A 22 -10.54 -13.46 0.91
N LEU A 23 -9.65 -12.98 0.05
CA LEU A 23 -9.99 -12.52 -1.30
C LEU A 23 -10.00 -13.66 -2.33
N LEU A 24 -9.16 -14.66 -2.14
CA LEU A 24 -8.93 -15.71 -3.11
C LEU A 24 -9.93 -16.89 -3.02
N PRO A 25 -10.07 -17.70 -4.10
CA PRO A 25 -10.71 -19.00 -4.01
C PRO A 25 -10.02 -19.89 -2.96
N LYS A 26 -10.77 -20.79 -2.31
CA LYS A 26 -10.25 -21.63 -1.22
C LYS A 26 -9.13 -22.57 -1.68
N GLU A 27 -9.12 -22.88 -2.96
CA GLU A 27 -8.18 -23.77 -3.64
C GLU A 27 -6.84 -23.07 -3.96
N CYS A 28 -6.78 -21.74 -3.89
CA CYS A 28 -5.56 -20.98 -4.16
C CYS A 28 -4.73 -20.83 -2.89
N ILE A 29 -3.51 -21.37 -2.91
CA ILE A 29 -2.58 -21.32 -1.79
C ILE A 29 -1.77 -20.02 -1.85
N VAL A 30 -1.73 -19.27 -0.75
CA VAL A 30 -0.94 -18.02 -0.62
C VAL A 30 0.39 -18.33 0.07
N HIS A 31 1.50 -18.05 -0.62
CA HIS A 31 2.86 -18.28 -0.16
C HIS A 31 3.67 -16.98 -0.10
N PRO A 32 4.12 -16.54 1.09
CA PRO A 32 4.99 -15.38 1.18
C PRO A 32 6.42 -15.69 0.78
N LEU A 33 7.04 -14.77 0.04
CA LEU A 33 8.44 -14.87 -0.38
C LEU A 33 9.33 -13.72 0.15
N GLY A 34 8.90 -13.01 1.19
CA GLY A 34 9.65 -11.87 1.72
C GLY A 34 9.38 -10.58 0.93
N GLY A 35 10.40 -9.75 0.71
CA GLY A 35 10.21 -8.45 0.06
C GLY A 35 10.29 -8.50 -1.46
N LYS A 36 9.70 -7.49 -2.13
CA LYS A 36 9.82 -7.20 -3.58
C LYS A 36 11.26 -6.99 -4.03
N THR A 37 11.91 -8.10 -4.32
CA THR A 37 13.32 -8.18 -4.69
C THR A 37 13.45 -8.88 -6.03
N ARG A 38 14.62 -8.75 -6.66
CA ARG A 38 14.92 -9.54 -7.87
C ARG A 38 14.71 -11.04 -7.63
N SER A 39 15.10 -11.55 -6.46
CA SER A 39 14.86 -12.94 -6.08
C SER A 39 13.38 -13.32 -6.01
N PHE A 40 12.50 -12.42 -5.56
CA PHE A 40 11.05 -12.68 -5.60
C PHE A 40 10.57 -12.92 -7.04
N PHE A 41 10.96 -12.05 -7.97
CA PHE A 41 10.55 -12.15 -9.36
C PHE A 41 11.14 -13.37 -10.06
N ASP A 42 12.43 -13.64 -9.82
CA ASP A 42 13.12 -14.81 -10.37
C ASP A 42 12.51 -16.12 -9.82
N SER A 43 12.08 -16.16 -8.56
CA SER A 43 11.36 -17.31 -7.98
C SER A 43 10.04 -17.58 -8.68
N VAL A 44 9.22 -16.55 -8.94
CA VAL A 44 7.96 -16.71 -9.69
C VAL A 44 8.22 -17.31 -11.08
N ILE A 45 9.20 -16.77 -11.80
CA ILE A 45 9.57 -17.22 -13.15
C ILE A 45 10.03 -18.69 -13.13
N ASN A 46 10.94 -19.04 -12.22
CA ASN A 46 11.52 -20.37 -12.13
C ASN A 46 10.49 -21.41 -11.67
N ASP A 47 9.73 -21.13 -10.63
CA ASP A 47 8.75 -22.08 -10.09
C ASP A 47 7.57 -22.27 -11.04
N ARG A 48 7.24 -21.26 -11.85
CA ARG A 48 6.23 -21.39 -12.90
C ARG A 48 6.60 -22.40 -13.99
N ARG A 49 7.90 -22.63 -14.23
CA ARG A 49 8.35 -23.70 -15.15
C ARG A 49 7.96 -25.10 -14.65
N ILE A 50 7.76 -25.25 -13.34
CA ILE A 50 7.35 -26.50 -12.69
C ILE A 50 5.83 -26.50 -12.48
N ASN A 51 5.26 -25.38 -12.03
CA ASN A 51 3.82 -25.19 -11.87
C ASN A 51 3.33 -23.97 -12.68
N PRO A 52 2.80 -24.18 -13.90
CA PRO A 52 2.34 -23.09 -14.76
C PRO A 52 1.18 -22.25 -14.20
N ASN A 53 0.49 -22.76 -13.17
CA ASN A 53 -0.63 -22.08 -12.51
C ASN A 53 -0.17 -21.25 -11.28
N LEU A 54 1.04 -20.70 -11.34
CA LEU A 54 1.65 -19.90 -10.28
C LEU A 54 1.76 -18.43 -10.70
N ALA A 55 1.38 -17.50 -9.83
CA ALA A 55 1.51 -16.06 -10.05
C ALA A 55 2.09 -15.33 -8.83
N GLY A 56 2.55 -14.09 -9.03
CA GLY A 56 2.92 -13.18 -7.96
C GLY A 56 1.92 -12.04 -7.78
N ILE A 57 1.77 -11.55 -6.55
CA ILE A 57 1.14 -10.27 -6.22
C ILE A 57 2.09 -9.42 -5.38
N VAL A 58 2.23 -8.15 -5.71
CA VAL A 58 3.14 -7.20 -5.04
C VAL A 58 2.46 -5.87 -4.74
N ASP A 59 3.04 -5.10 -3.83
CA ASP A 59 2.63 -3.73 -3.57
C ASP A 59 2.97 -2.82 -4.75
N HIS A 60 2.20 -1.76 -4.92
CA HIS A 60 2.44 -0.78 -5.97
C HIS A 60 3.62 0.14 -5.65
N ASP A 61 3.83 0.40 -4.35
CA ASP A 61 4.81 1.33 -3.80
C ASP A 61 4.63 2.80 -4.25
N PHE A 62 5.62 3.65 -3.95
CA PHE A 62 5.68 5.00 -4.49
C PHE A 62 6.15 4.97 -5.94
N ASP A 63 5.34 5.54 -6.82
CA ASP A 63 5.74 5.76 -8.19
C ASP A 63 5.36 7.15 -8.71
N CYS A 64 5.85 7.42 -9.92
CA CYS A 64 5.78 8.72 -10.57
C CYS A 64 4.90 8.71 -11.80
N ARG A 65 4.09 7.67 -11.96
CA ARG A 65 3.14 7.54 -13.05
C ARG A 65 1.84 8.19 -12.61
N ASP A 66 1.29 9.05 -13.45
CA ASP A 66 -0.04 9.62 -13.22
C ASP A 66 -1.08 8.70 -13.89
N ILE A 67 -1.28 7.53 -13.29
CA ILE A 67 -2.24 6.53 -13.76
C ILE A 67 -3.60 6.89 -13.17
N LYS A 68 -4.63 6.98 -14.02
CA LYS A 68 -5.99 7.14 -13.52
C LYS A 68 -6.43 5.84 -12.81
N PRO A 69 -6.90 5.89 -11.56
CA PRO A 69 -7.41 4.69 -10.90
C PRO A 69 -8.56 4.07 -11.71
N ILE A 70 -8.43 2.80 -12.02
CA ILE A 70 -9.40 1.94 -12.69
C ILE A 70 -10.02 0.92 -11.72
N ASN A 71 -9.53 0.85 -10.47
CA ASN A 71 -9.93 -0.10 -9.43
C ASN A 71 -9.69 -1.56 -9.85
N GLN A 72 -8.52 -1.87 -10.41
CA GLN A 72 -8.14 -3.22 -10.84
C GLN A 72 -6.65 -3.48 -10.60
N PRO A 73 -6.24 -4.72 -10.25
CA PRO A 73 -4.82 -5.04 -10.15
C PRO A 73 -4.10 -4.79 -11.47
N LEU A 74 -2.89 -4.24 -11.38
CA LEU A 74 -2.11 -3.85 -12.54
C LEU A 74 -1.16 -4.98 -12.95
N PRO A 75 -1.00 -5.30 -14.25
CA PRO A 75 -0.05 -6.32 -14.69
C PRO A 75 1.38 -6.01 -14.20
N CYS A 76 2.00 -6.97 -13.52
CA CYS A 76 3.38 -6.86 -13.06
C CYS A 76 4.31 -7.65 -13.98
N HIS A 77 5.32 -6.98 -14.52
CA HIS A 77 6.28 -7.56 -15.45
C HIS A 77 7.70 -7.51 -14.89
N HIS A 78 8.46 -8.59 -15.11
CA HIS A 78 9.89 -8.66 -14.86
C HIS A 78 10.58 -9.25 -16.10
N GLN A 79 11.59 -8.57 -16.63
CA GLN A 79 12.29 -9.00 -17.86
C GLN A 79 11.33 -9.31 -19.03
N GLN A 80 10.33 -8.45 -19.24
CA GLN A 80 9.25 -8.61 -20.24
C GLN A 80 8.28 -9.78 -20.00
N ILE A 81 8.49 -10.60 -18.96
CA ILE A 81 7.58 -11.69 -18.58
C ILE A 81 6.57 -11.16 -17.57
N GLN A 82 5.27 -11.35 -17.82
CA GLN A 82 4.25 -11.05 -16.83
C GLN A 82 4.33 -12.08 -15.70
N ILE A 83 4.72 -11.64 -14.50
CA ILE A 83 4.85 -12.49 -13.32
C ILE A 83 3.55 -12.57 -12.51
N GLY A 84 2.61 -11.66 -12.75
CA GLY A 84 1.32 -11.62 -12.05
C GLY A 84 0.81 -10.20 -12.02
N TRP A 85 0.52 -9.69 -10.82
CA TRP A 85 -0.10 -8.37 -10.64
C TRP A 85 0.55 -7.57 -9.52
N ALA A 86 0.37 -6.26 -9.56
CA ALA A 86 0.54 -5.37 -8.43
C ALA A 86 -0.84 -4.87 -8.01
N TRP A 87 -0.99 -4.53 -6.74
CA TRP A 87 -2.12 -3.70 -6.30
C TRP A 87 -2.16 -2.39 -7.12
N GLU A 88 -3.35 -1.85 -7.37
CA GLU A 88 -3.47 -0.49 -7.90
C GLU A 88 -3.21 0.52 -6.78
N ARG A 89 -3.80 0.29 -5.61
CA ARG A 89 -3.46 1.05 -4.41
C ARG A 89 -2.08 0.67 -3.91
N LYS A 90 -1.50 1.57 -3.15
CA LYS A 90 -0.11 1.46 -2.73
C LYS A 90 0.27 0.16 -2.03
N GLU A 91 -0.52 -0.22 -1.02
CA GLU A 91 -0.25 -1.30 -0.08
C GLU A 91 -1.56 -1.77 0.57
N ILE A 92 -1.56 -2.89 1.29
CA ILE A 92 -2.78 -3.49 1.83
C ILE A 92 -3.54 -2.56 2.78
N GLU A 93 -2.82 -1.72 3.54
CA GLU A 93 -3.43 -0.79 4.50
C GLU A 93 -4.37 0.21 3.81
N ASN A 94 -4.12 0.56 2.55
CA ASN A 94 -5.00 1.44 1.77
C ASN A 94 -6.39 0.85 1.54
N TYR A 95 -6.53 -0.47 1.53
CA TYR A 95 -7.83 -1.12 1.45
C TYR A 95 -8.47 -1.28 2.82
N LEU A 96 -7.68 -1.56 3.85
CA LEU A 96 -8.19 -1.75 5.21
C LEU A 96 -8.77 -0.45 5.78
N ILE A 97 -8.25 0.70 5.38
CA ILE A 97 -8.80 2.01 5.75
C ILE A 97 -9.85 2.53 4.74
N ASP A 98 -10.27 1.73 3.76
CA ASP A 98 -11.33 2.14 2.84
C ASP A 98 -12.68 2.25 3.59
N PRO A 99 -13.43 3.37 3.43
CA PRO A 99 -14.73 3.53 4.09
C PRO A 99 -15.68 2.35 3.86
N ILE A 100 -15.72 1.76 2.66
CA ILE A 100 -16.60 0.61 2.37
C ILE A 100 -16.17 -0.61 3.21
N VAL A 101 -14.86 -0.89 3.26
CA VAL A 101 -14.31 -2.02 4.03
C VAL A 101 -14.55 -1.83 5.52
N VAL A 102 -14.29 -0.63 6.05
CA VAL A 102 -14.49 -0.29 7.45
C VAL A 102 -15.95 -0.44 7.86
N GLN A 103 -16.88 0.09 7.06
CA GLN A 103 -18.32 -0.03 7.32
C GLN A 103 -18.79 -1.49 7.30
N ARG A 104 -18.36 -2.27 6.30
CA ARG A 104 -18.73 -3.69 6.18
C ARG A 104 -18.15 -4.54 7.30
N ALA A 105 -16.89 -4.32 7.67
CA ALA A 105 -16.20 -5.08 8.71
C ALA A 105 -16.74 -4.76 10.12
N LEU A 106 -16.95 -3.49 10.43
CA LEU A 106 -17.28 -3.05 11.79
C LEU A 106 -18.79 -2.92 12.04
N GLN A 107 -19.60 -2.79 10.98
CA GLN A 107 -21.06 -2.68 11.05
C GLN A 107 -21.49 -1.60 12.06
N LYS A 108 -22.29 -1.96 13.07
CA LYS A 108 -22.76 -1.03 14.12
C LYS A 108 -21.64 -0.42 14.98
N GLN A 109 -20.43 -0.95 14.90
CA GLN A 109 -19.24 -0.44 15.61
C GLN A 109 -18.39 0.47 14.72
N ALA A 110 -18.78 0.68 13.46
CA ALA A 110 -18.12 1.64 12.60
C ALA A 110 -18.49 3.07 13.06
N PRO A 111 -17.55 4.03 13.01
CA PRO A 111 -17.92 5.45 13.02
C PRO A 111 -18.87 5.74 11.85
N SER A 112 -19.59 6.87 11.90
CA SER A 112 -20.45 7.23 10.76
C SER A 112 -19.62 7.40 9.48
N SER A 113 -20.22 7.09 8.32
CA SER A 113 -19.49 7.14 7.04
C SER A 113 -18.92 8.54 6.77
N GLU A 114 -19.70 9.58 7.08
CA GLU A 114 -19.31 10.98 6.89
C GLU A 114 -18.14 11.37 7.81
N GLU A 115 -18.22 11.05 9.11
CA GLU A 115 -17.15 11.37 10.06
C GLU A 115 -15.84 10.64 9.73
N TYR A 116 -15.94 9.38 9.30
CA TYR A 116 -14.77 8.59 8.93
C TYR A 116 -14.11 9.11 7.65
N GLN A 117 -14.90 9.44 6.63
CA GLN A 117 -14.40 10.04 5.39
C GLN A 117 -13.75 11.41 5.65
N LEU A 118 -14.34 12.22 6.53
CA LEU A 118 -13.77 13.48 6.96
C LEU A 118 -12.42 13.26 7.64
N ALA A 119 -12.33 12.31 8.58
CA ALA A 119 -11.08 11.99 9.27
C ALA A 119 -9.97 11.52 8.31
N LEU A 120 -10.30 10.70 7.31
CA LEU A 120 -9.38 10.28 6.25
C LEU A 120 -8.90 11.49 5.42
N ARG A 121 -9.82 12.37 5.01
CA ARG A 121 -9.50 13.56 4.24
C ARG A 121 -8.61 14.53 5.02
N GLU A 122 -8.87 14.72 6.31
CA GLU A 122 -8.02 15.52 7.21
C GLU A 122 -6.62 14.92 7.34
N ALA A 123 -6.53 13.59 7.49
CA ALA A 123 -5.24 12.89 7.52
C ALA A 123 -4.47 13.04 6.20
N ALA A 124 -5.15 12.85 5.07
CA ALA A 124 -4.63 13.08 3.73
C ALA A 124 -4.09 14.51 3.56
N GLN A 125 -4.84 15.52 4.02
CA GLN A 125 -4.41 16.92 3.96
C GLN A 125 -3.16 17.17 4.81
N LYS A 126 -3.12 16.61 6.03
CA LYS A 126 -1.99 16.74 6.96
C LYS A 126 -0.70 16.18 6.38
N ILE A 127 -0.75 15.07 5.64
CA ILE A 127 0.45 14.40 5.09
C ILE A 127 0.76 14.78 3.65
N SER A 128 -0.11 15.49 2.95
CA SER A 128 -0.02 15.80 1.51
C SER A 128 1.38 16.21 1.03
N THR A 129 1.96 17.23 1.67
CA THR A 129 3.30 17.74 1.34
C THR A 129 4.40 16.70 1.59
N TYR A 130 4.31 15.96 2.70
CA TYR A 130 5.26 14.87 2.99
C TYR A 130 5.17 13.78 1.93
N THR A 131 3.96 13.35 1.56
CA THR A 131 3.76 12.30 0.57
C THR A 131 4.20 12.71 -0.83
N ALA A 132 4.06 13.98 -1.20
CA ALA A 132 4.64 14.53 -2.43
C ALA A 132 6.17 14.43 -2.43
N ALA A 133 6.82 14.75 -1.31
CA ALA A 133 8.27 14.63 -1.17
C ALA A 133 8.76 13.18 -1.22
N ARG A 134 8.08 12.25 -0.54
CA ARG A 134 8.36 10.80 -0.65
C ARG A 134 8.24 10.31 -2.10
N THR A 135 7.20 10.76 -2.81
CA THR A 135 6.97 10.44 -4.22
C THR A 135 8.11 10.96 -5.09
N ALA A 136 8.51 12.22 -4.91
CA ALA A 136 9.62 12.81 -5.65
C ALA A 136 10.91 12.01 -5.46
N LEU A 137 11.28 11.66 -4.22
CA LEU A 137 12.44 10.81 -3.94
C LEU A 137 12.35 9.44 -4.64
N SER A 138 11.16 8.82 -4.64
CA SER A 138 10.93 7.55 -5.32
C SER A 138 11.11 7.64 -6.84
N CYS A 139 10.77 8.77 -7.47
CA CYS A 139 11.00 8.99 -8.92
C CYS A 139 12.45 8.83 -9.33
N PHE A 140 13.34 9.14 -8.39
CA PHE A 140 14.77 9.02 -8.57
C PHE A 140 15.32 7.87 -7.73
N ASN A 141 14.53 6.85 -7.37
CA ASN A 141 15.01 5.67 -6.63
C ASN A 141 15.88 6.01 -5.40
N PHE A 142 15.57 7.11 -4.71
CA PHE A 142 16.17 7.43 -3.42
C PHE A 142 15.36 6.82 -2.29
N LYS A 143 16.00 6.64 -1.12
CA LYS A 143 15.29 6.38 0.12
C LYS A 143 14.21 7.44 0.29
N ASN A 144 12.96 7.01 0.45
CA ASN A 144 11.80 7.91 0.41
C ASN A 144 11.11 8.07 1.76
N PHE A 145 11.78 7.78 2.88
CA PHE A 145 11.20 7.85 4.22
C PHE A 145 12.23 8.38 5.23
N TRP A 146 11.74 9.14 6.21
CA TRP A 146 12.55 9.72 7.28
C TRP A 146 11.66 10.06 8.49
N GLY A 147 12.30 10.45 9.58
CA GLY A 147 11.61 10.83 10.81
C GLY A 147 12.09 9.99 11.98
N GLU A 148 11.23 9.88 12.99
CA GLU A 148 11.52 9.14 14.21
C GLU A 148 10.83 7.79 14.18
N GLU A 149 11.46 6.79 14.81
CA GLU A 149 10.87 5.47 14.96
C GLU A 149 9.57 5.58 15.74
N THR A 150 8.49 5.08 15.15
CA THR A 150 7.22 5.01 15.86
C THR A 150 7.29 3.87 16.86
N LYS A 151 7.00 4.13 18.14
CA LYS A 151 6.92 3.10 19.19
C LYS A 151 5.69 2.18 19.06
N ASN A 152 5.07 2.14 17.89
CA ASN A 152 3.83 1.41 17.65
C ASN A 152 4.16 -0.02 17.20
N GLN A 153 3.66 -1.02 17.94
CA GLN A 153 3.88 -2.43 17.65
C GLN A 153 3.23 -2.91 16.35
N TYR A 154 2.22 -2.19 15.85
CA TYR A 154 1.58 -2.48 14.56
C TYR A 154 2.54 -2.33 13.39
N PHE A 155 3.37 -1.29 13.43
CA PHE A 155 4.32 -1.04 12.35
C PHE A 155 5.59 -1.86 12.56
N PRO A 156 6.32 -2.17 11.47
CA PRO A 156 7.67 -2.70 11.58
C PRO A 156 8.52 -1.80 12.49
N LYS A 157 9.47 -2.40 13.24
CA LYS A 157 10.42 -1.66 14.11
C LYS A 157 11.22 -0.57 13.39
N THR A 158 11.19 -0.50 12.08
CA THR A 158 11.90 0.49 11.27
C THR A 158 10.98 1.54 10.66
N TYR A 159 9.69 1.58 11.03
CA TYR A 159 8.76 2.56 10.50
C TYR A 159 9.05 3.94 11.09
N LEU A 160 9.42 4.87 10.19
CA LEU A 160 9.78 6.24 10.52
C LEU A 160 8.68 7.18 10.08
N PHE A 161 8.30 8.10 10.96
CA PHE A 161 7.37 9.18 10.63
C PHE A 161 7.89 10.54 11.14
N PRO A 162 7.86 11.60 10.32
CA PRO A 162 8.43 12.89 10.71
C PRO A 162 7.44 13.72 11.53
N ARG A 163 7.95 14.45 12.54
CA ARG A 163 7.16 15.39 13.35
C ARG A 163 6.72 16.64 12.60
N ARG A 164 7.45 17.02 11.54
CA ARG A 164 7.22 18.22 10.74
C ARG A 164 7.03 17.82 9.28
N LEU A 165 5.88 18.20 8.71
CA LEU A 165 5.42 17.78 7.38
C LEU A 165 5.37 18.95 6.38
N GLY A 166 5.85 20.14 6.78
CA GLY A 166 5.82 21.35 5.95
C GLY A 166 6.84 21.33 4.80
N LYS A 167 6.60 22.19 3.80
CA LYS A 167 7.38 22.27 2.56
C LYS A 167 8.88 22.45 2.82
N GLU A 168 9.26 23.48 3.58
CA GLU A 168 10.67 23.78 3.90
C GLU A 168 11.38 22.59 4.56
N THR A 169 10.70 21.90 5.50
CA THR A 169 11.27 20.71 6.15
C THR A 169 11.47 19.59 5.14
N CYS A 170 10.50 19.37 4.24
CA CYS A 170 10.61 18.36 3.20
C CYS A 170 11.75 18.67 2.22
N GLU A 171 11.92 19.93 1.80
CA GLU A 171 13.04 20.33 0.93
C GLU A 171 14.40 20.08 1.59
N THR A 172 14.55 20.46 2.86
CA THR A 172 15.78 20.18 3.62
C THR A 172 16.04 18.68 3.70
N LYS A 173 15.01 17.88 3.98
CA LYS A 173 15.15 16.41 4.06
C LYS A 173 15.45 15.77 2.72
N ILE A 174 14.89 16.29 1.62
CA ILE A 174 15.25 15.85 0.26
C ILE A 174 16.75 16.09 0.04
N ARG A 175 17.27 17.30 0.32
CA ARG A 175 18.70 17.61 0.16
C ARG A 175 19.57 16.64 0.97
N GLU A 176 19.28 16.48 2.26
CA GLU A 176 20.02 15.56 3.14
C GLU A 176 20.05 14.12 2.59
N ILE A 177 18.91 13.60 2.13
CA ILE A 177 18.82 12.25 1.59
C ILE A 177 19.60 12.13 0.28
N VAL A 178 19.47 13.08 -0.64
CA VAL A 178 20.21 13.04 -1.90
C VAL A 178 21.71 13.12 -1.62
N ASP A 179 22.16 14.03 -0.76
CA ASP A 179 23.58 14.15 -0.41
C ASP A 179 24.13 12.87 0.22
N GLN A 180 23.37 12.23 1.10
CA GLN A 180 23.77 10.98 1.75
C GLN A 180 23.82 9.79 0.79
N TYR A 181 22.89 9.69 -0.16
CA TYR A 181 22.66 8.47 -0.95
C TYR A 181 22.91 8.62 -2.46
N LYS A 182 23.41 9.77 -2.95
CA LYS A 182 23.69 9.96 -4.38
C LYS A 182 24.77 9.04 -4.92
N GLY A 183 25.82 8.74 -4.15
CA GLY A 183 26.99 8.03 -4.69
C GLY A 183 27.50 8.70 -5.98
N ASP A 184 27.71 7.88 -7.02
CA ASP A 184 28.16 8.34 -8.35
C ASP A 184 27.01 8.75 -9.29
N ARG A 185 25.78 8.83 -8.78
CA ARG A 185 24.61 9.16 -9.60
C ARG A 185 24.65 10.63 -10.02
N ILE A 186 24.28 10.88 -11.28
CA ILE A 186 24.28 12.23 -11.88
C ILE A 186 23.20 13.15 -11.26
N VAL A 187 22.12 12.56 -10.73
CA VAL A 187 20.98 13.29 -10.16
C VAL A 187 21.41 14.13 -8.96
N LYS A 188 21.05 15.41 -8.99
CA LYS A 188 21.30 16.40 -7.94
C LYS A 188 20.07 16.59 -7.05
N ALA A 189 20.26 17.24 -5.90
CA ALA A 189 19.16 17.52 -4.98
C ALA A 189 18.12 18.44 -5.63
N GLU A 190 18.57 19.39 -6.45
CA GLU A 190 17.74 20.33 -7.20
C GLU A 190 16.76 19.60 -8.13
N ASP A 191 17.21 18.54 -8.83
CA ASP A 191 16.34 17.75 -9.72
C ASP A 191 15.17 17.13 -8.95
N VAL A 192 15.43 16.67 -7.72
CA VAL A 192 14.41 16.08 -6.84
C VAL A 192 13.48 17.14 -6.26
N ILE A 193 14.02 18.32 -5.93
CA ILE A 193 13.23 19.46 -5.41
C ILE A 193 12.31 20.02 -6.49
N ASP A 194 12.77 20.09 -7.74
CA ASP A 194 11.96 20.51 -8.87
C ASP A 194 10.81 19.52 -9.08
N LYS A 195 11.09 18.22 -9.04
CA LYS A 195 10.04 17.19 -9.09
C LYS A 195 9.08 17.29 -7.92
N PHE A 196 9.56 17.51 -6.70
CA PHE A 196 8.73 17.72 -5.51
C PHE A 196 7.81 18.92 -5.68
N THR A 197 8.34 20.06 -6.14
CA THR A 197 7.57 21.28 -6.37
C THR A 197 6.48 21.05 -7.41
N ASN A 198 6.79 20.39 -8.52
CA ASN A 198 5.82 20.04 -9.56
C ASN A 198 4.74 19.06 -9.09
N LEU A 199 5.02 18.25 -8.07
CA LEU A 199 4.06 17.29 -7.50
C LEU A 199 3.13 17.92 -6.45
N LEU A 200 3.48 19.06 -5.85
CA LEU A 200 2.72 19.66 -4.75
C LEU A 200 1.24 19.85 -5.10
N ASP A 201 0.96 20.44 -6.27
CA ASP A 201 -0.41 20.74 -6.70
C ASP A 201 -1.25 19.47 -6.92
N LEU A 202 -0.63 18.35 -7.31
CA LEU A 202 -1.33 17.08 -7.47
C LEU A 202 -1.74 16.46 -6.13
N PHE A 203 -0.96 16.72 -5.08
CA PHE A 203 -1.16 16.13 -3.75
C PHE A 203 -1.84 17.06 -2.75
N HIS A 204 -1.98 18.35 -3.06
CA HIS A 204 -2.75 19.31 -2.28
C HIS A 204 -4.25 19.21 -2.56
N VAL A 205 -5.06 19.88 -1.73
CA VAL A 205 -6.52 19.84 -1.83
C VAL A 205 -6.97 20.21 -3.25
N ASN A 206 -7.90 19.43 -3.80
CA ASN A 206 -8.40 19.49 -5.19
C ASN A 206 -7.43 18.95 -6.25
N GLY A 207 -6.19 18.64 -5.90
CA GLY A 207 -5.23 17.95 -6.76
C GLY A 207 -5.68 16.53 -7.13
N PHE A 208 -5.27 16.06 -8.30
CA PHE A 208 -5.69 14.75 -8.81
C PHE A 208 -5.33 13.60 -7.85
N ARG A 209 -4.08 13.54 -7.38
CA ARG A 209 -3.63 12.48 -6.46
C ARG A 209 -4.26 12.64 -5.08
N PHE A 210 -4.56 13.87 -4.63
CA PHE A 210 -5.31 14.10 -3.40
C PHE A 210 -6.74 13.57 -3.49
N ASN A 211 -7.46 13.82 -4.59
CA ASN A 211 -8.82 13.32 -4.77
C ASN A 211 -8.88 11.78 -4.84
N HIS A 212 -7.73 11.14 -5.09
CA HIS A 212 -7.53 9.69 -5.09
C HIS A 212 -6.53 9.26 -4.01
N TYR A 213 -6.57 9.87 -2.82
CA TYR A 213 -5.58 9.63 -1.76
C TYR A 213 -5.45 8.15 -1.35
N LEU A 214 -6.53 7.36 -1.39
CA LEU A 214 -6.45 5.92 -1.09
C LEU A 214 -5.61 5.14 -2.12
N THR A 215 -5.38 5.67 -3.32
CA THR A 215 -4.49 5.07 -4.31
C THR A 215 -3.05 5.57 -4.14
N PHE A 216 -2.86 6.89 -4.00
CA PHE A 216 -1.53 7.51 -4.11
C PHE A 216 -0.81 7.74 -2.78
N PHE A 217 -1.54 7.88 -1.67
CA PHE A 217 -0.93 8.02 -0.35
C PHE A 217 -0.61 6.68 0.28
N SER A 218 0.39 6.65 1.15
CA SER A 218 0.66 5.45 1.96
C SER A 218 -0.48 5.24 2.96
N GLY A 219 -1.06 4.05 2.93
CA GLY A 219 -2.07 3.63 3.90
C GLY A 219 -1.52 3.65 5.32
N LYS A 220 -0.25 3.27 5.51
CA LYS A 220 0.44 3.38 6.80
C LYS A 220 0.58 4.84 7.27
N ASP A 221 0.96 5.76 6.38
CA ASP A 221 1.05 7.20 6.71
C ASP A 221 -0.32 7.79 7.04
N LEU A 222 -1.35 7.45 6.27
CA LEU A 222 -2.74 7.86 6.51
C LEU A 222 -3.22 7.35 7.88
N LEU A 223 -3.01 6.06 8.15
CA LEU A 223 -3.41 5.43 9.39
C LEU A 223 -2.73 6.07 10.60
N TYR A 224 -1.42 6.33 10.50
CA TYR A 224 -0.67 7.04 11.55
C TYR A 224 -1.21 8.47 11.76
N ALA A 225 -1.49 9.20 10.68
CA ALA A 225 -2.07 10.53 10.76
C ALA A 225 -3.49 10.56 11.36
N MET A 226 -4.23 9.44 11.29
CA MET A 226 -5.57 9.26 11.88
C MET A 226 -5.55 8.81 13.36
N GLN A 227 -4.40 8.56 13.97
CA GLN A 227 -4.31 7.91 15.29
C GLN A 227 -5.21 8.55 16.36
N ASP A 228 -5.24 9.89 16.44
CA ASP A 228 -6.04 10.59 17.44
C ASP A 228 -7.54 10.46 17.17
N LYS A 229 -7.97 10.53 15.91
CA LYS A 229 -9.37 10.32 15.52
C LYS A 229 -9.83 8.89 15.80
N LEU A 230 -8.96 7.90 15.59
CA LEU A 230 -9.28 6.51 15.94
C LEU A 230 -9.53 6.34 17.44
N ARG A 231 -8.82 7.05 18.32
CA ARG A 231 -9.15 7.07 19.76
C ARG A 231 -10.52 7.66 20.01
N THR A 232 -10.85 8.78 19.36
CA THR A 232 -12.18 9.41 19.47
C THR A 232 -13.31 8.50 18.98
N PHE A 233 -13.05 7.66 17.97
CA PHE A 233 -13.99 6.63 17.51
C PHE A 233 -14.08 5.40 18.43
N GLY A 234 -13.36 5.38 19.56
CA GLY A 234 -13.41 4.30 20.54
C GLY A 234 -12.51 3.11 20.19
N PHE A 235 -11.49 3.29 19.35
CA PHE A 235 -10.46 2.27 19.10
C PHE A 235 -9.28 2.39 20.07
N ASP A 236 -9.46 2.99 21.24
CA ASP A 236 -8.43 2.98 22.27
C ASP A 236 -8.50 1.69 23.10
N SER A 237 -7.35 1.08 23.36
CA SER A 237 -7.23 -0.17 24.12
C SER A 237 -6.12 -0.04 25.14
N SER A 238 -6.31 -0.62 26.33
CA SER A 238 -5.30 -0.62 27.38
C SER A 238 -4.08 -1.47 27.04
N SER A 239 -4.20 -2.40 26.10
CA SER A 239 -3.18 -3.40 25.77
C SER A 239 -2.51 -3.24 24.41
N SER A 240 -3.01 -2.36 23.54
CA SER A 240 -2.54 -2.20 22.16
C SER A 240 -2.73 -0.78 21.67
N SER A 241 -2.00 -0.40 20.62
CA SER A 241 -2.17 0.94 20.03
C SER A 241 -3.53 1.08 19.32
N PRO A 242 -4.06 2.30 19.13
CA PRO A 242 -5.31 2.49 18.39
C PRO A 242 -5.25 2.00 16.94
N LEU A 243 -4.07 2.05 16.32
CA LEU A 243 -3.86 1.59 14.95
C LEU A 243 -3.95 0.06 14.87
N GLU A 244 -3.24 -0.61 15.77
CA GLU A 244 -3.22 -2.07 15.87
C GLU A 244 -4.62 -2.60 16.16
N PHE A 245 -5.29 -2.04 17.18
CA PHE A 245 -6.62 -2.47 17.58
C PHE A 245 -7.65 -2.26 16.46
N PHE A 246 -7.61 -1.12 15.79
CA PHE A 246 -8.49 -0.82 14.66
C PHE A 246 -8.32 -1.84 13.52
N ILE A 247 -7.07 -2.04 13.10
CA ILE A 247 -6.75 -2.91 11.97
C ILE A 247 -7.03 -4.39 12.30
N GLU A 248 -6.61 -4.88 13.47
CA GLU A 248 -6.87 -6.25 13.90
C GLU A 248 -8.37 -6.54 13.97
N LYS A 249 -9.17 -5.57 14.40
CA LYS A 249 -10.62 -5.68 14.45
C LYS A 249 -11.22 -5.80 13.05
N ILE A 250 -10.71 -5.05 12.06
CA ILE A 250 -11.14 -5.16 10.66
C ILE A 250 -10.78 -6.54 10.11
N VAL A 251 -9.53 -6.96 10.23
CA VAL A 251 -9.06 -8.23 9.64
C VAL A 251 -9.73 -9.43 10.28
N THR A 252 -9.88 -9.45 11.61
CA THR A 252 -10.61 -10.53 12.30
C THR A 252 -12.08 -10.61 11.86
N ARG A 253 -12.69 -9.48 11.49
CA ARG A 253 -14.05 -9.45 10.94
C ARG A 253 -14.09 -9.93 9.50
N MET A 254 -13.11 -9.59 8.68
CA MET A 254 -12.94 -10.13 7.32
C MET A 254 -12.78 -11.65 7.36
N GLU A 255 -11.94 -12.19 8.24
CA GLU A 255 -11.70 -13.64 8.41
C GLU A 255 -12.97 -14.45 8.77
N ARG A 256 -14.01 -13.78 9.28
CA ARG A 256 -15.30 -14.39 9.64
C ARG A 256 -16.41 -14.09 8.65
N ALA A 257 -16.18 -13.17 7.73
CA ALA A 257 -17.18 -12.75 6.76
C ALA A 257 -17.15 -13.65 5.54
N GLU A 258 -18.32 -13.88 4.97
CA GLU A 258 -18.43 -14.50 3.66
C GLU A 258 -18.24 -13.45 2.58
N ASN A 259 -17.67 -13.88 1.45
CA ASN A 259 -17.54 -13.07 0.23
C ASN A 259 -16.84 -11.73 0.42
N VAL A 260 -15.80 -11.66 1.26
CA VAL A 260 -14.97 -10.45 1.43
C VAL A 260 -14.47 -9.90 0.09
N TRP A 261 -14.16 -10.78 -0.85
CA TRP A 261 -13.76 -10.44 -2.22
C TRP A 261 -14.77 -9.59 -2.99
N ASP A 262 -16.05 -9.53 -2.58
CA ASP A 262 -17.08 -8.71 -3.22
C ASP A 262 -17.14 -7.27 -2.71
N TRP A 263 -16.38 -6.95 -1.65
CA TRP A 263 -16.51 -5.66 -0.96
C TRP A 263 -15.96 -4.49 -1.78
N LEU A 264 -14.94 -4.73 -2.59
CA LEU A 264 -14.32 -3.73 -3.45
C LEU A 264 -14.20 -4.26 -4.89
N PRO A 265 -14.40 -3.41 -5.92
CA PRO A 265 -14.25 -3.82 -7.32
C PRO A 265 -12.89 -4.43 -7.64
N GLU A 266 -11.82 -3.87 -7.10
CA GLU A 266 -10.45 -4.36 -7.31
C GLU A 266 -10.25 -5.79 -6.79
N TRP A 267 -10.87 -6.12 -5.66
CA TRP A 267 -10.82 -7.47 -5.10
C TRP A 267 -11.60 -8.48 -5.93
N GLN A 268 -12.73 -8.06 -6.51
CA GLN A 268 -13.48 -8.87 -7.45
C GLN A 268 -12.67 -9.16 -8.71
N GLU A 269 -12.00 -8.14 -9.26
CA GLU A 269 -11.13 -8.31 -10.43
C GLU A 269 -9.92 -9.18 -10.13
N LEU A 270 -9.28 -9.02 -8.97
CA LEU A 270 -8.22 -9.95 -8.54
C LEU A 270 -8.71 -11.40 -8.53
N ARG A 271 -9.89 -11.65 -7.95
CA ARG A 271 -10.45 -13.01 -7.89
C ARG A 271 -10.73 -13.56 -9.30
N LYS A 272 -11.28 -12.74 -10.20
CA LYS A 272 -11.50 -13.13 -11.61
C LYS A 272 -10.18 -13.44 -12.31
N LEU A 273 -9.14 -12.62 -12.11
CA LEU A 273 -7.82 -12.85 -12.67
C LEU A 273 -7.23 -14.18 -12.19
N ILE A 274 -7.37 -14.50 -10.90
CA ILE A 274 -6.90 -15.78 -10.32
C ILE A 274 -7.64 -16.98 -10.92
N ILE A 275 -8.95 -16.86 -11.17
CA ILE A 275 -9.75 -17.96 -11.74
C ILE A 275 -9.49 -18.14 -13.25
N ASN A 276 -9.36 -17.04 -13.99
CA ASN A 276 -9.41 -17.05 -15.45
C ASN A 276 -8.05 -16.95 -16.14
N SER A 277 -6.98 -16.55 -15.43
CA SER A 277 -5.66 -16.38 -16.04
C SER A 277 -4.94 -17.71 -16.18
N SER A 278 -4.20 -17.83 -17.28
CA SER A 278 -3.22 -18.89 -17.47
C SER A 278 -1.99 -18.24 -18.09
N PHE A 279 -0.83 -18.50 -17.50
CA PHE A 279 0.46 -18.04 -18.02
C PHE A 279 1.09 -19.06 -18.99
N ASN A 280 0.25 -19.94 -19.57
CA ASN A 280 0.68 -20.94 -20.55
C ASN A 280 0.89 -20.29 -21.91
N SER A 281 2.03 -19.62 -22.10
CA SER A 281 2.52 -19.25 -23.43
C SER A 281 3.97 -18.78 -23.36
N GLU A 282 4.82 -19.54 -24.04
CA GLU A 282 6.12 -19.15 -24.64
C GLU A 282 7.30 -18.92 -23.68
N TYR A 283 7.93 -20.03 -23.28
CA TYR A 283 9.40 -20.10 -23.17
C TYR A 283 9.96 -20.84 -24.37
#